data_AF-A0A7R9IZS9-F1
#
_entry.id   AF-A0A7R9IZS9-F1
#
_cell.length_a   1.000
_cell.length_b   1.000
_cell.length_c   1.000
_cell.angle_alpha   90.00
_cell.angle_beta   90.00
_cell.angle_gamma   90.00
#
_symmetry.space_group_name_H-M   'P 1'
#
loop_
_entity.id
_entity.type
_entity.pdbx_description
1 polymer ?
#
loop_
_entity_poly.entity_id
_entity_poly.type
_entity_poly.pdbx_seq_one_letter_code
_entity_poly.pdbx_strand_id
1 'polypeptide(L)'
;MMHGCSLQKQVSVMSINLSAKLDELQRGDRQLETTVALCEIRSQLQELTKSVESCQSEVSEVKRDMVAIKHELDTVQQVKEEIEELREYVDRLGEQSHRRKLRLLEQGLTFFLSYAILAAMLGMLQFGYNTGVINAPEVSIENFMKDVYKDRYGEDIQEDYVKLLYAVAVSIFAIGGMLGGFSGGMIANRFGRKGGLLLNNILGIGGACLMGFTKIAHSYEVLFLGRFIIGVNCGLNTSLVPMYISEIAPLNLRGGLGTVNQLAVTIGLLMSQVLGIEQILGTDDGWPVLLGMYIHQGL
;
A
#
# COMPACT_ATOMS: atom_id res chain seq x y z
N MET A 1 33.36 -41.24 -16.93
CA MET A 1 33.84 -41.29 -18.34
C MET A 1 35.37 -41.44 -18.49
N MET A 2 36.22 -40.84 -17.65
CA MET A 2 37.68 -40.93 -17.85
C MET A 2 38.31 -42.32 -17.57
N HIS A 3 37.69 -43.18 -16.74
CA HIS A 3 38.27 -44.51 -16.42
C HIS A 3 37.98 -45.60 -17.46
N GLY A 4 36.79 -45.61 -18.09
CA GLY A 4 36.44 -46.60 -19.13
C GLY A 4 37.30 -46.50 -20.41
N CYS A 5 37.79 -45.30 -20.73
CA CYS A 5 38.71 -45.07 -21.86
C CYS A 5 40.09 -45.71 -21.61
N SER A 6 40.53 -45.80 -20.35
CA SER A 6 41.82 -46.41 -19.98
C SER A 6 41.79 -47.95 -20.12
N LEU A 7 40.68 -48.57 -19.72
CA LEU A 7 40.46 -50.01 -19.76
C LEU A 7 40.20 -50.55 -21.17
N GLN A 8 39.41 -49.85 -21.98
CA GLN A 8 39.21 -50.22 -23.39
C GLN A 8 40.54 -50.20 -24.17
N LYS A 9 41.45 -49.29 -23.78
CA LYS A 9 42.81 -49.21 -24.31
C LYS A 9 43.68 -50.39 -23.85
N GLN A 10 43.59 -50.81 -22.57
CA GLN A 10 44.31 -51.99 -22.07
C GLN A 10 43.87 -53.29 -22.74
N VAL A 11 42.55 -53.53 -22.89
CA VAL A 11 42.02 -54.75 -23.53
C VAL A 11 42.40 -54.81 -25.02
N SER A 12 42.38 -53.67 -25.71
CA SER A 12 42.77 -53.59 -27.12
C SER A 12 44.26 -53.90 -27.33
N VAL A 13 45.15 -53.32 -26.50
CA VAL A 13 46.60 -53.60 -26.54
C VAL A 13 46.89 -55.08 -26.26
N MET A 14 46.21 -55.67 -25.29
CA MET A 14 46.39 -57.08 -24.93
C MET A 14 45.87 -58.04 -26.01
N SER A 15 44.73 -57.73 -26.64
CA SER A 15 44.22 -58.49 -27.78
C SER A 15 45.17 -58.44 -28.98
N ILE A 16 45.79 -57.29 -29.26
CA ILE A 16 46.78 -57.16 -30.34
C ILE A 16 48.00 -58.04 -30.06
N ASN A 17 48.49 -58.07 -28.81
CA ASN A 17 49.62 -58.92 -28.42
C ASN A 17 49.31 -60.41 -28.54
N LEU A 18 48.09 -60.84 -28.15
CA LEU A 18 47.67 -62.24 -28.27
C LEU A 18 47.56 -62.68 -29.74
N SER A 19 47.01 -61.82 -30.60
CA SER A 19 46.91 -62.06 -32.06
C SER A 19 48.28 -62.19 -32.71
N ALA A 20 49.21 -61.27 -32.41
CA ALA A 20 50.56 -61.28 -32.95
C ALA A 20 51.35 -62.54 -32.55
N LYS A 21 51.11 -63.05 -31.34
CA LYS A 21 51.74 -64.28 -30.84
C LYS A 21 51.14 -65.56 -31.42
N LEU A 22 49.84 -65.56 -31.70
CA LEU A 22 49.18 -66.66 -32.41
C LEU A 22 49.76 -66.83 -33.82
N ASP A 23 50.08 -65.71 -34.48
CA ASP A 23 50.76 -65.68 -35.78
C ASP A 23 52.21 -66.20 -35.71
N GLU A 24 52.94 -65.96 -34.61
CA GLU A 24 54.29 -66.53 -34.40
C GLU A 24 54.26 -68.05 -34.19
N LEU A 25 53.26 -68.56 -33.46
CA LEU A 25 53.10 -70.00 -33.21
C LEU A 25 52.74 -70.80 -34.48
N GLN A 26 52.11 -70.18 -35.48
CA GLN A 26 51.84 -70.83 -36.76
C GLN A 26 53.08 -70.98 -37.66
N ARG A 27 54.20 -70.33 -37.34
CA ARG A 27 55.45 -70.36 -38.12
C ARG A 27 56.59 -71.17 -37.44
N GLY A 28 56.40 -72.48 -37.26
CA GLY A 28 57.48 -73.49 -37.33
C GLY A 28 58.46 -73.74 -36.16
N ASP A 29 58.37 -74.98 -35.62
CA ASP A 29 59.38 -75.91 -35.05
C ASP A 29 60.33 -75.55 -33.87
N ARG A 30 59.96 -75.96 -32.63
CA ARG A 30 60.78 -76.62 -31.57
C ARG A 30 59.98 -76.76 -30.25
N GLN A 31 59.94 -77.96 -29.68
CA GLN A 31 59.16 -78.32 -28.47
C GLN A 31 59.34 -77.42 -27.21
N LEU A 32 60.48 -76.72 -27.07
CA LEU A 32 60.76 -75.84 -25.92
C LEU A 32 60.08 -74.46 -26.05
N GLU A 33 60.04 -73.91 -27.26
CA GLU A 33 59.36 -72.63 -27.54
C GLU A 33 57.85 -72.77 -27.42
N THR A 34 57.30 -73.93 -27.78
CA THR A 34 55.88 -74.24 -27.63
C THR A 34 55.44 -74.21 -26.16
N THR A 35 56.30 -74.66 -25.22
CA THR A 35 55.96 -74.73 -23.79
C THR A 35 56.02 -73.34 -23.12
N VAL A 36 57.01 -72.52 -23.48
CA VAL A 36 57.12 -71.13 -22.99
C VAL A 36 55.98 -70.27 -23.55
N ALA A 37 55.66 -70.41 -24.83
CA ALA A 37 54.51 -69.72 -25.45
C ALA A 37 53.18 -70.13 -24.80
N LEU A 38 52.99 -71.41 -24.44
CA LEU A 38 51.80 -71.88 -23.73
C LEU A 38 51.67 -71.28 -22.32
N CYS A 39 52.76 -71.16 -21.57
CA CYS A 39 52.77 -70.50 -20.27
C CYS A 39 52.43 -69.00 -20.38
N GLU A 40 52.96 -68.32 -21.39
CA GLU A 40 52.69 -66.90 -21.63
C GLU A 40 51.22 -66.66 -22.02
N ILE A 41 50.69 -67.49 -22.93
CA ILE A 41 49.26 -67.46 -23.31
C ILE A 41 48.36 -67.72 -22.10
N ARG A 42 48.73 -68.66 -21.22
CA ARG A 42 47.98 -68.93 -19.99
C ARG A 42 48.01 -67.75 -19.03
N SER A 43 49.15 -67.07 -18.91
CA SER A 43 49.29 -65.85 -18.11
C SER A 43 48.40 -64.73 -18.65
N GLN A 44 48.43 -64.49 -19.97
CA GLN A 44 47.56 -63.49 -20.63
C GLN A 44 46.08 -63.84 -20.52
N LEU A 45 45.69 -65.10 -20.63
CA LEU A 45 44.31 -65.54 -20.39
C LEU A 45 43.87 -65.31 -18.95
N GLN A 46 44.74 -65.54 -17.96
CA GLN A 46 44.45 -65.24 -16.56
C GLN A 46 44.32 -63.73 -16.32
N GLU A 47 45.15 -62.91 -16.94
CA GLU A 47 45.09 -61.45 -16.84
C GLU A 47 43.82 -60.90 -17.52
N LEU A 48 43.45 -61.43 -18.68
CA LEU A 48 42.20 -61.11 -19.38
C LEU A 48 40.98 -61.50 -18.53
N THR A 49 41.02 -62.68 -17.90
CA THR A 49 39.94 -63.14 -17.01
C THR A 49 39.75 -62.17 -15.85
N LYS A 50 40.84 -61.74 -15.18
CA LYS A 50 40.78 -60.74 -14.10
C LYS A 50 40.26 -59.39 -14.58
N SER A 51 40.65 -58.96 -15.78
CA SER A 51 40.16 -57.71 -16.38
C SER A 51 38.66 -57.76 -16.69
N VAL A 52 38.17 -58.89 -17.19
CA VAL A 52 36.73 -59.12 -17.43
C VAL A 52 35.94 -59.15 -16.11
N GLU A 53 36.44 -59.82 -15.08
CA GLU A 53 35.81 -59.83 -13.74
C GLU A 53 35.75 -58.42 -13.13
N SER A 54 36.82 -57.63 -13.27
CA SER A 54 36.84 -56.22 -12.85
C SER A 54 35.80 -55.38 -13.60
N CYS A 55 35.70 -55.54 -14.92
CA CYS A 55 34.71 -54.86 -15.75
C CYS A 55 33.27 -55.24 -15.36
N GLN A 56 33.01 -56.53 -15.10
CA GLN A 56 31.70 -56.97 -14.63
C GLN A 56 31.33 -56.38 -13.26
N SER A 57 32.30 -56.24 -12.36
CA SER A 57 32.10 -55.58 -11.06
C SER A 57 31.76 -54.10 -11.22
N GLU A 58 32.51 -53.35 -12.04
CA GLU A 58 32.24 -51.93 -12.32
C GLU A 58 30.87 -51.72 -12.96
N VAL A 59 30.49 -52.53 -13.95
CA VAL A 59 29.16 -52.46 -14.58
C VAL A 59 28.05 -52.76 -13.57
N SER A 60 28.28 -53.71 -12.65
CA SER A 60 27.33 -54.05 -11.59
C SER A 60 27.18 -52.93 -10.55
N GLU A 61 28.23 -52.16 -10.30
CA GLU A 61 28.21 -50.97 -9.45
C GLU A 61 27.48 -49.81 -10.13
N VAL A 62 27.82 -49.49 -11.39
CA VAL A 62 27.12 -48.47 -12.18
C VAL A 62 25.63 -48.77 -12.33
N LYS A 63 25.25 -50.05 -12.50
CA LYS A 63 23.85 -50.46 -12.54
C LYS A 63 23.14 -50.22 -11.20
N ARG A 64 23.81 -50.43 -10.06
CA ARG A 64 23.26 -50.15 -8.73
C ARG A 64 23.07 -48.64 -8.53
N ASP A 65 24.06 -47.83 -8.91
CA ASP A 65 23.98 -46.37 -8.83
C ASP A 65 22.86 -45.82 -9.72
N MET A 66 22.71 -46.35 -10.93
CA MET A 66 21.63 -45.96 -11.85
C MET A 66 20.25 -46.29 -11.25
N VAL A 67 20.10 -47.42 -10.58
CA VAL A 67 18.84 -47.79 -9.89
C VAL A 67 18.58 -46.85 -8.70
N ALA A 68 19.60 -46.49 -7.93
CA ALA A 68 19.47 -45.54 -6.84
C ALA A 68 19.08 -44.14 -7.34
N ILE A 69 19.75 -43.64 -8.38
CA ILE A 69 19.43 -42.35 -9.02
C ILE A 69 18.02 -42.37 -9.60
N LYS A 70 17.58 -43.48 -10.19
CA LYS A 70 16.21 -43.63 -10.69
C LYS A 70 15.19 -43.49 -9.55
N HIS A 71 15.44 -44.13 -8.41
CA HIS A 71 14.58 -44.01 -7.24
C HIS A 71 14.53 -42.58 -6.70
N GLU A 72 15.66 -41.91 -6.57
CA GLU A 72 15.71 -40.49 -6.19
C GLU A 72 14.93 -39.61 -7.18
N LEU A 73 15.05 -39.87 -8.49
CA LEU A 73 14.29 -39.14 -9.51
C LEU A 73 12.77 -39.36 -9.39
N ASP A 74 12.35 -40.61 -9.14
CA ASP A 74 10.94 -40.94 -8.91
C ASP A 74 10.39 -40.19 -7.68
N THR A 75 11.17 -40.09 -6.59
CA THR A 75 10.78 -39.30 -5.40
C THR A 75 10.70 -37.80 -5.68
N VAL A 76 11.65 -37.24 -6.45
CA VAL A 76 11.62 -35.83 -6.86
C VAL A 76 10.40 -35.55 -7.72
N GLN A 77 10.04 -36.48 -8.59
CA GLN A 77 8.86 -36.34 -9.45
C GLN A 77 7.57 -36.37 -8.65
N GLN A 78 7.48 -37.24 -7.64
CA GLN A 78 6.35 -37.25 -6.70
C GLN A 78 6.25 -35.93 -5.92
N VAL A 79 7.37 -35.42 -5.39
CA VAL A 79 7.38 -34.12 -4.67
C VAL A 79 6.98 -32.98 -5.60
N LYS A 80 7.38 -33.03 -6.87
CA LYS A 80 6.95 -32.03 -7.87
C LYS A 80 5.43 -32.03 -8.05
N GLU A 81 4.81 -33.21 -8.16
CA GLU A 81 3.35 -33.33 -8.28
C GLU A 81 2.63 -32.75 -7.05
N GLU A 82 3.11 -33.07 -5.84
CA GLU A 82 2.55 -32.51 -4.59
C GLU A 82 2.68 -30.97 -4.54
N ILE A 83 3.81 -30.41 -4.97
CA ILE A 83 4.01 -28.95 -5.04
C ILE A 83 3.05 -28.31 -6.05
N GLU A 84 2.81 -28.96 -7.18
CA GLU A 84 1.95 -28.46 -8.25
C GLU A 84 0.48 -28.45 -7.80
N GLU A 85 0.03 -29.50 -7.09
CA GLU A 85 -1.28 -29.52 -6.42
C GLU A 85 -1.41 -28.42 -5.36
N LEU A 86 -0.37 -28.22 -4.55
CA LEU A 86 -0.37 -27.19 -3.50
C LEU A 86 -0.44 -25.79 -4.11
N ARG A 87 0.29 -25.54 -5.20
CA ARG A 87 0.24 -24.29 -5.97
C ARG A 87 -1.17 -24.02 -6.49
N GLU A 88 -1.81 -25.01 -7.11
CA GLU A 88 -3.19 -24.86 -7.57
C GLU A 88 -4.16 -24.57 -6.42
N TYR A 89 -3.98 -25.24 -5.27
CA TYR A 89 -4.81 -24.99 -4.09
C TYR A 89 -4.66 -23.55 -3.58
N VAL A 90 -3.42 -23.04 -3.52
CA VAL A 90 -3.13 -21.65 -3.16
C VAL A 90 -3.75 -20.67 -4.16
N ASP A 91 -3.65 -20.94 -5.47
CA ASP A 91 -4.26 -20.09 -6.51
C ASP A 91 -5.79 -20.07 -6.39
N ARG A 92 -6.43 -21.24 -6.15
CA ARG A 92 -7.88 -21.33 -5.90
C ARG A 92 -8.29 -20.56 -4.64
N LEU A 93 -7.50 -20.64 -3.56
CA LEU A 93 -7.74 -19.85 -2.35
C LEU A 93 -7.57 -18.34 -2.61
N GLY A 94 -6.57 -17.96 -3.40
CA GLY A 94 -6.34 -16.58 -3.86
C GLY A 94 -7.54 -16.03 -4.63
N GLU A 95 -8.04 -16.79 -5.62
CA GLU A 95 -9.25 -16.43 -6.37
C GLU A 95 -10.49 -16.37 -5.48
N GLN A 96 -10.68 -17.32 -4.56
CA GLN A 96 -11.81 -17.32 -3.65
C GLN A 96 -11.78 -16.11 -2.72
N SER A 97 -10.61 -15.75 -2.20
CA SER A 97 -10.39 -14.52 -1.43
C SER A 97 -10.71 -13.29 -2.26
N HIS A 98 -10.26 -13.22 -3.51
CA HIS A 98 -10.55 -12.11 -4.40
C HIS A 98 -12.03 -11.99 -4.77
N ARG A 99 -12.70 -13.10 -5.12
CA ARG A 99 -14.16 -13.15 -5.37
C ARG A 99 -14.97 -12.85 -4.11
N ARG A 100 -14.52 -13.22 -2.91
CA ARG A 100 -15.14 -12.81 -1.65
C ARG A 100 -14.98 -11.31 -1.42
N LYS A 101 -13.80 -10.72 -1.68
CA LYS A 101 -13.59 -9.27 -1.62
C LYS A 101 -14.50 -8.52 -2.59
N LEU A 102 -14.64 -8.99 -3.83
CA LEU A 102 -15.56 -8.43 -4.84
C LEU A 102 -17.03 -8.51 -4.41
N ARG A 103 -17.50 -9.67 -3.94
CA ARG A 103 -18.89 -9.81 -3.45
C ARG A 103 -19.17 -8.96 -2.21
N LEU A 104 -18.19 -8.78 -1.32
CA LEU A 104 -18.29 -7.87 -0.18
C LEU A 104 -18.31 -6.39 -0.59
N LEU A 105 -17.61 -6.03 -1.67
CA LEU A 105 -17.71 -4.69 -2.27
C LEU A 105 -19.10 -4.47 -2.87
N GLU A 106 -19.62 -5.45 -3.59
CA GLU A 106 -20.92 -5.40 -4.27
C GLU A 106 -22.11 -5.40 -3.28
N GLN A 107 -22.00 -6.16 -2.19
CA GLN A 107 -23.00 -6.17 -1.11
C GLN A 107 -22.85 -5.01 -0.13
N GLY A 108 -21.63 -4.47 0.04
CA GLY A 108 -21.33 -3.37 0.96
C GLY A 108 -21.60 -1.98 0.39
N LEU A 109 -21.51 -1.79 -0.94
CA LEU A 109 -21.79 -0.52 -1.62
C LEU A 109 -23.30 -0.28 -1.80
N THR A 110 -24.07 -0.43 -0.73
CA THR A 110 -25.49 -0.03 -0.73
C THR A 110 -25.56 1.48 -1.01
N PHE A 111 -26.60 1.95 -1.70
CA PHE A 111 -26.87 3.38 -1.95
C PHE A 111 -26.72 4.23 -0.67
N PHE A 112 -27.10 3.66 0.48
CA PHE A 112 -26.95 4.25 1.81
C PHE A 112 -25.48 4.46 2.24
N LEU A 113 -24.57 3.52 1.95
CA LEU A 113 -23.14 3.67 2.26
C LEU A 113 -22.50 4.76 1.41
N SER A 114 -22.82 4.78 0.10
CA SER A 114 -22.36 5.83 -0.81
C SER A 114 -22.83 7.22 -0.35
N TYR A 115 -24.11 7.36 0.00
CA TYR A 115 -24.66 8.58 0.56
C TYR A 115 -23.97 9.01 1.86
N ALA A 116 -23.73 8.06 2.79
CA ALA A 116 -23.05 8.33 4.04
C ALA A 116 -21.60 8.80 3.85
N ILE A 117 -20.88 8.21 2.88
CA ILE A 117 -19.51 8.63 2.52
C ILE A 117 -19.53 10.04 1.92
N LEU A 118 -20.44 10.33 0.98
CA LEU A 118 -20.58 11.66 0.40
C LEU A 118 -20.89 12.73 1.45
N ALA A 119 -21.83 12.47 2.36
CA ALA A 119 -22.16 13.37 3.46
C ALA A 119 -20.95 13.61 4.39
N ALA A 120 -20.17 12.58 4.67
CA ALA A 120 -18.95 12.69 5.48
C ALA A 120 -17.84 13.49 4.74
N MET A 121 -17.73 13.33 3.43
CA MET A 121 -16.81 14.10 2.59
C MET A 121 -17.14 15.60 2.58
N LEU A 122 -18.43 15.97 2.58
CA LEU A 122 -18.84 17.37 2.68
C LEU A 122 -18.30 18.04 3.95
N GLY A 123 -18.27 17.32 5.07
CA GLY A 123 -17.67 17.81 6.31
C GLY A 123 -16.16 18.06 6.22
N MET A 124 -15.43 17.23 5.48
CA MET A 124 -13.97 17.40 5.26
C MET A 124 -13.67 18.48 4.22
N LEU A 125 -14.53 18.62 3.21
CA LEU A 125 -14.49 19.72 2.26
C LEU A 125 -14.72 21.06 2.97
N GLN A 126 -15.67 21.11 3.89
CA GLN A 126 -15.94 22.28 4.73
C GLN A 126 -14.74 22.65 5.60
N PHE A 127 -14.01 21.67 6.13
CA PHE A 127 -12.75 21.90 6.84
C PHE A 127 -11.71 22.59 5.95
N GLY A 128 -11.51 22.06 4.73
CA GLY A 128 -10.60 22.65 3.76
C GLY A 128 -10.99 24.09 3.38
N TYR A 129 -12.29 24.30 3.15
CA TYR A 129 -12.84 25.62 2.82
C TYR A 129 -12.58 26.65 3.92
N ASN A 130 -12.98 26.36 5.16
CA ASN A 130 -12.78 27.27 6.30
C ASN A 130 -11.30 27.55 6.61
N THR A 131 -10.41 26.61 6.28
CA THR A 131 -8.97 26.78 6.44
C THR A 131 -8.42 27.79 5.42
N GLY A 132 -8.91 27.79 4.19
CA GLY A 132 -8.38 28.67 3.13
C GLY A 132 -9.14 29.99 2.93
N VAL A 133 -10.40 30.06 3.35
CA VAL A 133 -11.32 31.19 3.05
C VAL A 133 -10.90 32.51 3.69
N ILE A 134 -10.13 32.49 4.79
CA ILE A 134 -9.68 33.73 5.43
C ILE A 134 -8.58 34.46 4.66
N ASN A 135 -7.77 33.71 3.91
CA ASN A 135 -6.53 34.25 3.34
C ASN A 135 -6.81 35.19 2.17
N ALA A 136 -7.88 34.95 1.40
CA ALA A 136 -8.18 35.76 0.23
C ALA A 136 -8.72 37.17 0.57
N PRO A 137 -9.72 37.33 1.48
CA PRO A 137 -10.22 38.64 1.89
C PRO A 137 -9.42 39.26 3.06
N GLU A 138 -8.12 38.98 3.18
CA GLU A 138 -7.28 39.50 4.29
C GLU A 138 -7.38 41.03 4.40
N VAL A 139 -7.13 41.73 3.28
CA VAL A 139 -7.15 43.19 3.22
C VAL A 139 -8.54 43.76 3.56
N SER A 140 -9.62 43.15 3.04
CA SER A 140 -10.99 43.57 3.35
C SER A 140 -11.36 43.37 4.81
N ILE A 141 -10.90 42.29 5.45
CA ILE A 141 -11.11 42.03 6.88
C ILE A 141 -10.32 43.04 7.73
N GLU A 142 -9.07 43.34 7.35
CA GLU A 142 -8.27 44.36 8.03
C GLU A 142 -8.92 45.75 7.92
N ASN A 143 -9.41 46.13 6.74
CA ASN A 143 -10.13 47.39 6.54
C ASN A 143 -11.42 47.44 7.39
N PHE A 144 -12.19 46.35 7.44
CA PHE A 144 -13.34 46.26 8.33
C PHE A 144 -12.97 46.47 9.81
N MET A 145 -11.86 45.88 10.28
CA MET A 145 -11.39 46.08 11.65
C MET A 145 -10.98 47.54 11.89
N LYS A 146 -10.32 48.19 10.92
CA LYS A 146 -9.98 49.62 10.98
C LYS A 146 -11.24 50.49 11.08
N ASP A 147 -12.24 50.23 10.24
CA ASP A 147 -13.50 50.98 10.21
C ASP A 147 -14.29 50.85 11.52
N VAL A 148 -14.43 49.63 12.04
CA VAL A 148 -15.12 49.38 13.32
C VAL A 148 -14.39 50.05 14.48
N TYR A 149 -13.05 50.01 14.51
CA TYR A 149 -12.28 50.65 15.56
C TYR A 149 -12.43 52.18 15.51
N LYS A 150 -12.35 52.76 14.31
CA LYS A 150 -12.51 54.20 14.08
C LYS A 150 -13.90 54.69 14.48
N ASP A 151 -14.95 53.95 14.15
CA ASP A 151 -16.32 54.26 14.55
C ASP A 151 -16.50 54.25 16.09
N ARG A 152 -15.82 53.32 16.77
CA ARG A 152 -15.96 53.13 18.22
C ARG A 152 -15.13 54.10 19.06
N TYR A 153 -13.92 54.44 18.62
CA TYR A 153 -12.96 55.23 19.41
C TYR A 153 -12.64 56.60 18.79
N GLY A 154 -13.05 56.86 17.54
CA GLY A 154 -12.78 58.12 16.84
C GLY A 154 -11.33 58.29 16.36
N GLU A 155 -10.49 57.28 16.52
CA GLU A 155 -9.06 57.31 16.17
C GLU A 155 -8.72 56.19 15.18
N ASP A 156 -7.75 56.46 14.30
CA ASP A 156 -7.21 55.45 13.39
C ASP A 156 -6.30 54.48 14.16
N ILE A 157 -6.54 53.19 13.97
CA ILE A 157 -5.78 52.10 14.59
C ILE A 157 -4.43 51.91 13.90
N GLN A 158 -3.37 51.62 14.69
CA GLN A 158 -2.04 51.34 14.14
C GLN A 158 -2.04 50.05 13.31
N GLU A 159 -1.36 50.06 12.16
CA GLU A 159 -1.34 48.90 11.24
C GLU A 159 -0.86 47.60 11.91
N ASP A 160 0.16 47.67 12.76
CA ASP A 160 0.69 46.50 13.47
C ASP A 160 -0.36 45.86 14.39
N TYR A 161 -1.24 46.68 14.97
CA TYR A 161 -2.29 46.20 15.86
C TYR A 161 -3.42 45.53 15.07
N VAL A 162 -3.77 46.04 13.89
CA VAL A 162 -4.75 45.40 12.99
C VAL A 162 -4.27 44.03 12.54
N LYS A 163 -2.99 43.94 12.13
CA LYS A 163 -2.37 42.66 11.78
C LYS A 163 -2.39 41.66 12.93
N LEU A 164 -2.19 42.15 14.16
CA LEU A 164 -2.30 41.32 15.37
C LEU A 164 -3.74 40.83 15.59
N LEU A 165 -4.75 41.69 15.42
CA LEU A 165 -6.16 41.30 15.50
C LEU A 165 -6.53 40.25 14.44
N TYR A 166 -6.06 40.44 13.20
CA TYR A 166 -6.25 39.46 12.14
C TYR A 166 -5.56 38.12 12.46
N ALA A 167 -4.31 38.16 12.94
CA ALA A 167 -3.59 36.95 13.37
C ALA A 167 -4.31 36.23 14.53
N VAL A 168 -4.95 36.96 15.44
CA VAL A 168 -5.83 36.39 16.48
C VAL A 168 -7.05 35.71 15.84
N ALA A 169 -7.68 36.32 14.84
CA ALA A 169 -8.80 35.74 14.09
C ALA A 169 -8.44 34.41 13.39
N VAL A 170 -7.24 34.33 12.83
CA VAL A 170 -6.71 33.12 12.19
C VAL A 170 -6.36 32.05 13.23
N SER A 171 -5.66 32.42 14.30
CA SER A 171 -5.16 31.47 15.30
C SER A 171 -6.25 30.88 16.20
N ILE A 172 -7.30 31.64 16.53
CA ILE A 172 -8.41 31.16 17.36
C ILE A 172 -9.17 29.99 16.71
N PHE A 173 -9.19 29.93 15.37
CA PHE A 173 -9.71 28.78 14.63
C PHE A 173 -8.91 27.50 14.92
N ALA A 174 -7.57 27.59 14.95
CA ALA A 174 -6.71 26.45 15.27
C ALA A 174 -6.90 25.98 16.73
N ILE A 175 -7.06 26.92 17.67
CA ILE A 175 -7.38 26.61 19.08
C ILE A 175 -8.71 25.88 19.18
N GLY A 176 -9.75 26.39 18.50
CA GLY A 176 -11.04 25.71 18.41
C GLY A 176 -10.91 24.31 17.82
N GLY A 177 -10.15 24.16 16.73
CA GLY A 177 -9.87 22.87 16.10
C GLY A 177 -9.19 21.87 17.03
N MET A 178 -8.24 22.32 17.85
CA MET A 178 -7.58 21.49 18.84
C MET A 178 -8.58 20.96 19.89
N LEU A 179 -9.44 21.84 20.42
CA LEU A 179 -10.47 21.46 21.39
C LEU A 179 -11.52 20.52 20.78
N GLY A 180 -11.96 20.81 19.55
CA GLY A 180 -12.89 19.97 18.81
C GLY A 180 -12.33 18.58 18.52
N GLY A 181 -11.09 18.51 18.05
CA GLY A 181 -10.41 17.23 17.78
C GLY A 181 -10.22 16.39 19.05
N PHE A 182 -9.76 17.02 20.13
CA PHE A 182 -9.56 16.33 21.40
C PHE A 182 -10.88 15.82 21.99
N SER A 183 -11.96 16.61 21.91
CA SER A 183 -13.28 16.22 22.42
C SER A 183 -14.04 15.25 21.50
N GLY A 184 -13.63 15.10 20.24
CA GLY A 184 -14.30 14.26 19.24
C GLY A 184 -14.47 12.81 19.68
N GLY A 185 -13.45 12.20 20.28
CA GLY A 185 -13.53 10.83 20.80
C GLY A 185 -14.53 10.69 21.96
N MET A 186 -14.56 11.68 22.87
CA MET A 186 -15.51 11.70 23.98
C MET A 186 -16.96 11.85 23.49
N ILE A 187 -17.19 12.74 22.52
CA ILE A 187 -18.51 12.97 21.91
C ILE A 187 -18.97 11.73 21.15
N ALA A 188 -18.09 11.10 20.37
CA ALA A 188 -18.39 9.86 19.65
C ALA A 188 -18.83 8.72 20.56
N ASN A 189 -18.21 8.60 21.74
CA ASN A 189 -18.54 7.58 22.73
C ASN A 189 -19.85 7.90 23.48
N ARG A 190 -20.14 9.18 23.74
CA ARG A 190 -21.32 9.58 24.53
C ARG A 190 -22.60 9.71 23.70
N PHE A 191 -22.54 10.35 22.54
CA PHE A 191 -23.71 10.64 21.69
C PHE A 191 -23.80 9.69 20.47
N GLY A 192 -22.82 8.80 20.31
CA GLY A 192 -22.66 8.02 19.10
C GLY A 192 -22.08 8.87 17.96
N ARG A 193 -21.63 8.19 16.89
CA ARG A 193 -20.95 8.85 15.75
C ARG A 193 -21.92 9.73 14.95
N LYS A 194 -23.11 9.20 14.64
CA LYS A 194 -24.17 9.95 13.91
C LYS A 194 -24.71 11.12 14.72
N GLY A 195 -24.91 10.94 16.03
CA GLY A 195 -25.33 12.02 16.94
C GLY A 195 -24.27 13.11 17.08
N GLY A 196 -22.99 12.71 17.13
CA GLY A 196 -21.86 13.64 17.11
C GLY A 196 -21.80 14.49 15.84
N LEU A 197 -22.01 13.88 14.66
CA LEU A 197 -22.06 14.60 13.38
C LEU A 197 -23.24 15.58 13.30
N LEU A 198 -24.42 15.21 13.83
CA LEU A 198 -25.58 16.11 13.90
C LEU A 198 -25.34 17.30 14.83
N LEU A 199 -24.79 17.06 16.03
CA LEU A 199 -24.40 18.13 16.95
C LEU A 199 -23.37 19.05 16.29
N ASN A 200 -22.45 18.46 15.51
CA ASN A 200 -21.45 19.22 14.80
C ASN A 200 -22.08 20.19 13.80
N ASN A 201 -23.05 19.74 13.00
CA ASN A 201 -23.77 20.61 12.07
C ASN A 201 -24.43 21.81 12.76
N ILE A 202 -24.97 21.64 13.97
CA ILE A 202 -25.55 22.76 14.74
C ILE A 202 -24.48 23.81 15.09
N LEU A 203 -23.31 23.37 15.58
CA LEU A 203 -22.17 24.27 15.84
C LEU A 203 -21.73 24.97 14.56
N GLY A 204 -21.72 24.23 13.47
CA GLY A 204 -21.48 24.72 12.14
C GLY A 204 -22.34 25.90 11.73
N ILE A 205 -23.66 25.67 11.71
CA ILE A 205 -24.66 26.68 11.35
C ILE A 205 -24.53 27.88 12.29
N GLY A 206 -24.37 27.65 13.60
CA GLY A 206 -24.17 28.73 14.57
C GLY A 206 -22.94 29.59 14.28
N GLY A 207 -21.79 28.96 14.03
CA GLY A 207 -20.54 29.64 13.69
C GLY A 207 -20.63 30.41 12.37
N ALA A 208 -21.27 29.82 11.35
CA ALA A 208 -21.52 30.45 10.06
C ALA A 208 -22.42 31.68 10.17
N CYS A 209 -23.51 31.58 10.91
CA CYS A 209 -24.41 32.70 11.17
C CYS A 209 -23.65 33.84 11.86
N LEU A 210 -22.87 33.54 12.89
CA LEU A 210 -22.05 34.56 13.57
C LEU A 210 -21.10 35.26 12.59
N MET A 211 -20.38 34.50 11.76
CA MET A 211 -19.47 35.10 10.76
C MET A 211 -20.22 35.94 9.73
N GLY A 212 -21.37 35.47 9.22
CA GLY A 212 -22.20 36.21 8.27
C GLY A 212 -22.81 37.49 8.85
N PHE A 213 -23.17 37.47 10.13
CA PHE A 213 -23.72 38.64 10.84
C PHE A 213 -22.65 39.63 11.32
N THR A 214 -21.35 39.33 11.20
CA THR A 214 -20.25 40.21 11.66
C THR A 214 -20.39 41.65 11.14
N LYS A 215 -20.68 41.83 9.83
CA LYS A 215 -20.80 43.16 9.21
C LYS A 215 -22.04 43.91 9.71
N ILE A 216 -23.13 43.19 9.97
CA ILE A 216 -24.39 43.76 10.50
C ILE A 216 -24.23 44.15 11.98
N ALA A 217 -23.49 43.34 12.74
CA ALA A 217 -23.20 43.58 14.16
C ALA A 217 -22.12 44.65 14.40
N HIS A 218 -21.42 45.10 13.35
CA HIS A 218 -20.37 46.11 13.40
C HIS A 218 -19.30 45.83 14.48
N SER A 219 -18.94 44.55 14.65
CA SER A 219 -18.08 44.07 15.75
C SER A 219 -17.17 42.96 15.27
N TYR A 220 -15.85 43.16 15.41
CA TYR A 220 -14.84 42.16 15.08
C TYR A 220 -14.76 41.05 16.14
N GLU A 221 -15.30 41.27 17.35
CA GLU A 221 -15.38 40.25 18.39
C GLU A 221 -16.33 39.10 17.99
N VAL A 222 -17.41 39.41 17.26
CA VAL A 222 -18.33 38.40 16.70
C VAL A 222 -17.62 37.52 15.69
N LEU A 223 -16.69 38.07 14.90
CA LEU A 223 -15.85 37.31 13.97
C LEU A 223 -14.99 36.29 14.71
N PHE A 224 -14.32 36.70 15.80
CA PHE A 224 -13.48 35.81 16.60
C PHE A 224 -14.29 34.66 17.20
N LEU A 225 -15.48 34.95 17.72
CA LEU A 225 -16.37 33.92 18.26
C LEU A 225 -16.84 32.95 17.17
N GLY A 226 -17.25 33.47 16.00
CA GLY A 226 -17.61 32.64 14.85
C GLY A 226 -16.47 31.73 14.40
N ARG A 227 -15.24 32.26 14.35
CA ARG A 227 -14.03 31.49 14.01
C ARG A 227 -13.68 30.43 15.03
N PHE A 228 -13.84 30.73 16.31
CA PHE A 228 -13.66 29.73 17.36
C PHE A 228 -14.65 28.58 17.22
N ILE A 229 -15.94 28.88 17.04
CA ILE A 229 -17.00 27.88 16.93
C ILE A 229 -16.83 27.03 15.67
N ILE A 230 -16.52 27.64 14.52
CA ILE A 230 -16.20 26.91 13.30
C ILE A 230 -14.91 26.11 13.45
N GLY A 231 -13.92 26.61 14.20
CA GLY A 231 -12.73 25.84 14.58
C GLY A 231 -13.11 24.55 15.31
N VAL A 232 -13.93 24.64 16.36
CA VAL A 232 -14.45 23.47 17.09
C VAL A 232 -15.21 22.53 16.16
N ASN A 233 -16.07 23.06 15.29
CA ASN A 233 -16.82 22.27 14.30
C ASN A 233 -15.89 21.48 13.37
N CYS A 234 -14.89 22.16 12.83
CA CYS A 234 -13.86 21.59 11.98
C CYS A 234 -13.07 20.50 12.70
N GLY A 235 -12.61 20.75 13.94
CA GLY A 235 -11.88 19.77 14.74
C GLY A 235 -12.71 18.52 15.06
N LEU A 236 -14.00 18.68 15.32
CA LEU A 236 -14.91 17.56 15.49
C LEU A 236 -15.06 16.74 14.20
N ASN A 237 -15.19 17.40 13.04
CA ASN A 237 -15.25 16.71 11.75
C ASN A 237 -13.99 15.89 11.48
N THR A 238 -12.78 16.42 11.73
CA THR A 238 -11.53 15.69 11.48
C THR A 238 -11.38 14.43 12.32
N SER A 239 -12.08 14.34 13.46
CA SER A 239 -12.08 13.15 14.32
C SER A 239 -13.26 12.21 14.04
N LEU A 240 -14.47 12.77 13.91
CA LEU A 240 -15.71 12.01 13.75
C LEU A 240 -15.85 11.41 12.35
N VAL A 241 -15.44 12.12 11.30
CA VAL A 241 -15.60 11.66 9.91
C VAL A 241 -14.75 10.41 9.63
N PRO A 242 -13.43 10.39 9.90
CA PRO A 242 -12.64 9.18 9.68
C PRO A 242 -13.11 8.01 10.55
N MET A 243 -13.52 8.27 11.80
CA MET A 243 -14.06 7.25 12.69
C MET A 243 -15.35 6.63 12.12
N TYR A 244 -16.32 7.48 11.75
CA TYR A 244 -17.58 7.04 11.18
C TYR A 244 -17.38 6.24 9.90
N ILE A 245 -16.57 6.75 8.98
CA ILE A 245 -16.21 6.07 7.73
C ILE A 245 -15.53 4.73 8.01
N SER A 246 -14.60 4.65 8.95
CA SER A 246 -13.90 3.40 9.27
C SER A 246 -14.84 2.31 9.79
N GLU A 247 -15.92 2.69 10.46
CA GLU A 247 -16.90 1.75 11.02
C GLU A 247 -17.89 1.24 9.99
N ILE A 248 -18.33 2.09 9.06
CA ILE A 248 -19.28 1.71 8.01
C ILE A 248 -18.59 1.08 6.79
N ALA A 249 -17.31 1.37 6.56
CA ALA A 249 -16.61 0.93 5.36
C ALA A 249 -16.14 -0.54 5.45
N PRO A 250 -16.23 -1.29 4.33
CA PRO A 250 -15.65 -2.62 4.26
C PRO A 250 -14.13 -2.55 4.42
N LEU A 251 -13.54 -3.54 5.09
CA LEU A 251 -12.11 -3.60 5.46
C LEU A 251 -11.15 -3.28 4.29
N ASN A 252 -11.55 -3.63 3.07
CA ASN A 252 -10.77 -3.48 1.84
C ASN A 252 -10.71 -2.03 1.31
N LEU A 253 -11.66 -1.17 1.69
CA LEU A 253 -11.78 0.22 1.20
C LEU A 253 -11.38 1.28 2.23
N ARG A 254 -11.15 0.89 3.49
CA ARG A 254 -10.84 1.83 4.59
C ARG A 254 -9.67 2.75 4.25
N GLY A 255 -8.61 2.22 3.63
CA GLY A 255 -7.45 3.00 3.19
C GLY A 255 -7.80 4.02 2.11
N GLY A 256 -8.53 3.62 1.06
CA GLY A 256 -8.93 4.50 -0.03
C GLY A 256 -9.85 5.63 0.42
N LEU A 257 -10.75 5.37 1.37
CA LEU A 257 -11.64 6.39 1.93
C LEU A 257 -10.90 7.43 2.77
N GLY A 258 -9.80 7.05 3.43
CA GLY A 258 -8.88 8.00 4.05
C GLY A 258 -8.27 8.98 3.03
N THR A 259 -7.83 8.46 1.88
CA THR A 259 -7.30 9.29 0.79
C THR A 259 -8.37 10.23 0.22
N VAL A 260 -9.60 9.74 0.05
CA VAL A 260 -10.74 10.53 -0.42
C VAL A 260 -11.09 11.67 0.55
N ASN A 261 -11.01 11.43 1.87
CA ASN A 261 -11.17 12.50 2.86
C ASN A 261 -10.12 13.59 2.70
N GLN A 262 -8.85 13.22 2.52
CA GLN A 262 -7.78 14.20 2.32
C GLN A 262 -7.95 14.96 1.00
N LEU A 263 -8.39 14.28 -0.06
CA LEU A 263 -8.74 14.92 -1.33
C LEU A 263 -9.87 15.94 -1.14
N ALA A 264 -10.91 15.61 -0.38
CA ALA A 264 -12.01 16.53 -0.08
C ALA A 264 -11.50 17.82 0.62
N VAL A 265 -10.57 17.70 1.58
CA VAL A 265 -9.91 18.86 2.22
C VAL A 265 -9.19 19.72 1.18
N THR A 266 -8.39 19.10 0.31
CA THR A 266 -7.64 19.84 -0.72
C THR A 266 -8.57 20.53 -1.71
N ILE A 267 -9.67 19.88 -2.12
CA ILE A 267 -10.69 20.47 -3.01
C ILE A 267 -11.38 21.64 -2.31
N GLY A 268 -11.75 21.51 -1.03
CA GLY A 268 -12.34 22.59 -0.25
C GLY A 268 -11.42 23.82 -0.17
N LEU A 269 -10.12 23.59 0.05
CA LEU A 269 -9.12 24.66 0.07
C LEU A 269 -8.94 25.30 -1.31
N LEU A 270 -8.93 24.52 -2.39
CA LEU A 270 -8.88 25.07 -3.75
C LEU A 270 -10.13 25.92 -4.04
N MET A 271 -11.31 25.44 -3.67
CA MET A 271 -12.56 26.19 -3.86
C MET A 271 -12.58 27.48 -3.07
N SER A 272 -12.03 27.51 -1.84
CA SER A 272 -11.95 28.77 -1.08
C SER A 272 -11.06 29.80 -1.77
N GLN A 273 -9.95 29.36 -2.38
CA GLN A 273 -9.08 30.27 -3.13
C GLN A 273 -9.76 30.77 -4.41
N VAL A 274 -10.47 29.91 -5.14
CA VAL A 274 -11.20 30.29 -6.35
C VAL A 274 -12.34 31.27 -6.04
N LEU A 275 -13.15 30.99 -5.02
CA LEU A 275 -14.26 31.87 -4.63
C LEU A 275 -13.77 33.18 -4.00
N GLY A 276 -12.59 33.17 -3.38
CA GLY A 276 -11.96 34.33 -2.75
C GLY A 276 -11.36 35.34 -3.74
N ILE A 277 -11.35 35.06 -5.05
CA ILE A 277 -10.87 36.03 -6.05
C ILE A 277 -11.74 37.29 -5.99
N GLU A 278 -11.10 38.46 -6.08
CA GLU A 278 -11.76 39.78 -6.05
C GLU A 278 -12.89 39.93 -7.08
N GLN A 279 -12.81 39.20 -8.20
CA GLN A 279 -13.80 39.20 -9.28
C GLN A 279 -15.07 38.38 -8.95
N ILE A 280 -15.07 37.60 -7.87
CA ILE A 280 -16.16 36.69 -7.48
C ILE A 280 -16.80 37.14 -6.17
N LEU A 281 -16.17 36.85 -5.03
CA LEU A 281 -16.70 37.18 -3.69
C LEU A 281 -15.64 37.77 -2.74
N GLY A 282 -14.40 37.96 -3.20
CA GLY A 282 -13.33 38.63 -2.45
C GLY A 282 -13.46 40.15 -2.36
N THR A 283 -14.65 40.72 -2.60
CA THR A 283 -14.90 42.17 -2.51
C THR A 283 -15.28 42.59 -1.09
N ASP A 284 -15.18 43.90 -0.80
CA ASP A 284 -15.50 44.48 0.52
C ASP A 284 -16.95 44.23 0.99
N ASP A 285 -17.87 43.97 0.05
CA ASP A 285 -19.26 43.57 0.33
C ASP A 285 -19.49 42.06 0.30
N GLY A 286 -18.65 41.30 -0.41
CA GLY A 286 -18.81 39.86 -0.61
C GLY A 286 -18.17 38.99 0.48
N TRP A 287 -17.15 39.48 1.19
CA TRP A 287 -16.40 38.65 2.15
C TRP A 287 -17.21 38.10 3.33
N PRO A 288 -18.25 38.76 3.90
CA PRO A 288 -19.06 38.16 4.96
C PRO A 288 -19.91 37.00 4.43
N VAL A 289 -20.38 37.11 3.18
CA VAL A 289 -21.11 36.04 2.49
C VAL A 289 -20.16 34.90 2.14
N LEU A 290 -18.93 35.20 1.75
CA LEU A 290 -17.87 34.22 1.56
C LEU A 290 -17.64 33.39 2.83
N LEU A 291 -17.52 34.03 4.00
CA LEU A 291 -17.38 33.34 5.28
C LEU A 291 -18.67 32.61 5.70
N GLY A 292 -19.84 33.17 5.39
CA GLY A 292 -21.16 32.62 5.72
C GLY A 292 -21.67 31.52 4.80
N MET A 293 -21.04 31.29 3.62
CA MET A 293 -21.46 30.29 2.63
C MET A 293 -21.48 28.85 3.16
N TYR A 294 -20.89 28.63 4.33
CA TYR A 294 -21.08 27.44 5.17
C TYR A 294 -22.53 26.93 5.22
N ILE A 295 -23.53 27.83 5.30
CA ILE A 295 -24.95 27.45 5.44
C ILE A 295 -25.45 26.61 4.27
N HIS A 296 -24.92 26.80 3.06
CA HIS A 296 -25.42 26.11 1.87
C HIS A 296 -24.86 24.69 1.71
N GLN A 297 -23.68 24.39 2.29
CA GLN A 297 -23.02 23.09 2.11
C GLN A 297 -23.42 22.03 3.16
N GLY A 298 -24.07 22.44 4.25
CA GLY A 298 -24.47 21.58 5.37
C GLY A 298 -25.93 21.11 5.39
N LEU A 299 -26.73 21.45 4.37
CA LEU A 299 -28.16 21.09 4.28
C LEU A 299 -28.41 19.94 3.29
#